data_AF-A0A8K0N5Z2-F1
#
_entry.id   AF-A0A8K0N5Z2-F1
#
_cell.length_a   1.000
_cell.length_b   1.000
_cell.length_c   1.000
_cell.angle_alpha   90.00
_cell.angle_beta   90.00
_cell.angle_gamma   90.00
#
_symmetry.space_group_name_H-M   'P 1'
#
loop_
_entity.id
_entity.type
_entity.pdbx_description
1 polymer ?
#
loop_
_entity_poly.entity_id
_entity_poly.type
_entity_poly.pdbx_seq_one_letter_code
_entity_poly.pdbx_strand_id
1 'polypeptide(L)'
;MNLKIPIYFSAGLTIQANMYYKMFIGWTSQKIKDTYAIRNPFDFKHVCPFDRSLINASGPCVLFATPGMISGGFSLEVFKQWAPSEKNLVTLPGYCVAGTIGHKLMSGKPTRIDLDKDTQIDVRCQIHQLSFSPHTDAKGIMDLVEFLSPKHVILVHGEKPKMATLKGRIQSELGIQCYDPANNETVVIPTTQNVKINATKMFMRSCSHADLHSVTKSAPCLSDSSFGDNGAPNLVRNEKIGEGILVMGKNKTAKIVCEDEFLQTLHVKEHKVQFQYSHPVRSSSGLLPSNGNSPETC
;
A
#
# COMPACT_ATOMS: atom_id res chain seq x y z
N MET A 1 -4.24 -7.91 -47.70
CA MET A 1 -2.79 -7.68 -47.84
C MET A 1 -2.18 -8.99 -48.34
N ASN A 2 -1.47 -8.97 -49.47
CA ASN A 2 -0.74 -10.15 -49.96
C ASN A 2 0.64 -10.19 -49.29
N LEU A 3 0.68 -10.67 -48.04
CA LEU A 3 1.94 -10.90 -47.32
C LEU A 3 2.71 -12.03 -48.02
N LYS A 4 3.90 -11.73 -48.55
CA LYS A 4 4.78 -12.71 -49.23
C LYS A 4 5.82 -13.34 -48.30
N ILE A 5 6.11 -12.69 -47.17
CA ILE A 5 7.14 -13.10 -46.21
C ILE A 5 6.46 -13.81 -45.04
N PRO A 6 6.91 -15.03 -44.65
CA PRO A 6 6.31 -15.75 -43.55
C PRO A 6 6.63 -15.09 -42.21
N ILE A 7 5.64 -15.09 -41.31
CA ILE A 7 5.75 -14.56 -39.96
C ILE A 7 5.55 -15.73 -38.99
N TYR A 8 6.47 -15.83 -38.05
CA TYR A 8 6.49 -16.90 -37.07
C TYR A 8 6.56 -16.39 -35.65
N PHE A 9 6.13 -17.22 -34.71
CA PHE A 9 6.32 -17.02 -33.28
C PHE A 9 6.93 -18.25 -32.63
N SER A 10 7.66 -18.07 -31.53
CA SER A 10 8.22 -19.17 -30.75
C SER A 10 7.12 -20.14 -30.32
N ALA A 11 7.26 -21.43 -30.67
CA ALA A 11 6.29 -22.47 -30.31
C ALA A 11 6.28 -22.76 -28.79
N GLY A 12 5.41 -23.69 -28.36
CA GLY A 12 5.31 -24.12 -26.96
C GLY A 12 4.39 -23.23 -26.14
N LEU A 13 4.93 -22.57 -25.09
CA LEU A 13 4.12 -21.77 -24.16
C LEU A 13 3.37 -20.62 -24.83
N THR A 14 3.88 -20.07 -25.93
CA THR A 14 3.17 -19.00 -26.66
C THR A 14 1.87 -19.49 -27.30
N ILE A 15 1.78 -20.77 -27.70
CA ILE A 15 0.54 -21.37 -28.22
C ILE A 15 -0.51 -21.41 -27.10
N GLN A 16 -0.10 -21.87 -25.91
CA GLN A 16 -0.96 -21.92 -24.73
C GLN A 16 -1.38 -20.52 -24.27
N ALA A 17 -0.44 -19.56 -24.25
CA ALA A 17 -0.73 -18.17 -23.96
C ALA A 17 -1.80 -17.62 -24.91
N ASN A 18 -1.70 -17.88 -26.21
CA ASN A 18 -2.71 -17.43 -27.17
C ASN A 18 -4.09 -18.02 -26.89
N MET A 19 -4.19 -19.27 -26.40
CA MET A 19 -5.46 -19.85 -25.96
C MET A 19 -6.07 -19.05 -24.80
N TYR A 20 -5.27 -18.68 -23.79
CA TYR A 20 -5.73 -17.84 -22.68
C TYR A 20 -6.14 -16.44 -23.13
N TYR A 21 -5.43 -15.81 -24.07
CA TYR A 21 -5.84 -14.52 -24.64
C TYR A 21 -7.22 -14.59 -25.31
N LYS A 22 -7.53 -15.71 -25.98
CA LYS A 22 -8.86 -15.94 -26.56
C LYS A 22 -9.92 -16.13 -25.47
N MET A 23 -9.63 -16.91 -24.44
CA MET A 23 -10.57 -17.18 -23.34
C MET A 23 -10.89 -15.92 -22.53
N PHE A 24 -9.88 -15.08 -22.25
CA PHE A 24 -10.00 -13.89 -21.42
C PHE A 24 -10.16 -12.60 -22.23
N ILE A 25 -10.81 -12.67 -23.39
CA ILE A 25 -11.13 -11.50 -24.23
C ILE A 25 -11.89 -10.40 -23.48
N GLY A 26 -12.62 -10.75 -22.41
CA GLY A 26 -13.32 -9.81 -21.54
C GLY A 26 -12.41 -8.75 -20.88
N TRP A 27 -11.10 -8.99 -20.79
CA TRP A 27 -10.12 -8.08 -20.20
C TRP A 27 -9.46 -7.12 -21.20
N THR A 28 -9.78 -7.24 -22.49
CA THR A 28 -9.20 -6.36 -23.52
C THR A 28 -9.97 -5.04 -23.65
N SER A 29 -9.45 -4.12 -24.47
CA SER A 29 -10.14 -2.87 -24.79
C SER A 29 -11.48 -3.11 -25.49
N GLN A 30 -12.37 -2.12 -25.41
CA GLN A 30 -13.68 -2.21 -26.06
C GLN A 30 -13.57 -2.47 -27.57
N LYS A 31 -12.62 -1.82 -28.24
CA LYS A 31 -12.33 -2.04 -29.67
C LYS A 31 -12.09 -3.51 -30.02
N ILE A 32 -11.37 -4.24 -29.18
CA ILE A 32 -11.07 -5.66 -29.39
C ILE A 32 -12.32 -6.51 -29.14
N LYS A 33 -13.11 -6.18 -28.12
CA LYS A 33 -14.40 -6.83 -27.83
C LYS A 33 -15.40 -6.65 -28.97
N ASP A 34 -15.50 -5.44 -29.53
CA ASP A 34 -16.39 -5.15 -30.65
C ASP A 34 -15.97 -5.93 -31.91
N THR A 35 -14.66 -6.02 -32.15
CA THR A 35 -14.11 -6.81 -33.26
C THR A 35 -14.38 -8.30 -33.08
N TYR A 36 -14.31 -8.80 -31.84
CA TYR A 36 -14.53 -10.21 -31.49
C TYR A 36 -15.90 -10.73 -31.94
N ALA A 37 -16.92 -9.88 -31.96
CA ALA A 37 -18.26 -10.23 -32.45
C ALA A 37 -18.26 -10.65 -33.94
N ILE A 38 -17.30 -10.16 -34.73
CA ILE A 38 -17.15 -10.48 -36.15
C ILE A 38 -16.09 -11.57 -36.35
N ARG A 39 -14.95 -11.43 -35.67
CA ARG A 39 -13.83 -12.38 -35.74
C ARG A 39 -12.97 -12.28 -34.49
N ASN A 40 -12.43 -13.40 -34.04
CA ASN A 40 -11.45 -13.37 -32.97
C ASN A 40 -10.13 -12.72 -33.46
N PRO A 41 -9.69 -11.61 -32.86
CA PRO A 41 -8.46 -10.93 -33.28
C PRO A 41 -7.19 -11.72 -32.96
N PHE A 42 -7.27 -12.74 -32.10
CA PHE A 42 -6.16 -13.64 -31.77
C PHE A 42 -6.13 -14.91 -32.65
N ASP A 43 -7.03 -15.03 -33.62
CA ASP A 43 -6.96 -16.04 -34.69
C ASP A 43 -6.10 -15.51 -35.84
N PHE A 44 -4.79 -15.66 -35.69
CA PHE A 44 -3.82 -15.20 -36.67
C PHE A 44 -3.79 -16.09 -37.92
N LYS A 45 -4.14 -15.54 -39.08
CA LYS A 45 -4.13 -16.27 -40.36
C LYS A 45 -2.75 -16.43 -41.01
N HIS A 46 -1.83 -15.51 -40.70
CA HIS A 46 -0.52 -15.40 -41.37
C HIS A 46 0.66 -15.54 -40.40
N VAL A 47 0.39 -15.93 -39.15
CA VAL A 47 1.41 -16.06 -38.09
C VAL A 47 1.38 -17.50 -37.59
N CYS A 48 2.45 -18.24 -37.87
CA CYS A 48 2.52 -19.68 -37.62
C CYS A 48 3.56 -20.02 -36.54
N PRO A 49 3.44 -21.17 -35.84
CA PRO A 49 4.49 -21.63 -34.96
C PRO A 49 5.79 -21.83 -35.73
N PHE A 50 6.91 -21.40 -35.16
CA PHE A 50 8.23 -21.61 -35.75
C PHE A 50 8.70 -23.05 -35.51
N ASP A 51 9.09 -23.74 -36.57
CA ASP A 51 9.81 -25.01 -36.49
C ASP A 51 11.32 -24.75 -36.38
N ARG A 52 11.98 -25.38 -35.40
CA ARG A 52 13.43 -25.22 -35.17
C ARG A 52 14.27 -25.66 -36.37
N SER A 53 13.76 -26.53 -37.23
CA SER A 53 14.43 -26.90 -38.49
C SER A 53 14.67 -25.69 -39.41
N LEU A 54 13.85 -24.63 -39.27
CA LEU A 54 13.90 -23.43 -40.11
C LEU A 54 14.98 -22.43 -39.69
N ILE A 55 15.71 -22.65 -38.60
CA ILE A 55 16.80 -21.74 -38.17
C ILE A 55 17.83 -21.55 -39.29
N ASN A 56 18.11 -22.61 -40.05
CA ASN A 56 19.08 -22.60 -41.15
C ASN A 56 18.41 -22.54 -42.54
N ALA A 57 17.09 -22.36 -42.60
CA ALA A 57 16.38 -22.32 -43.86
C ALA A 57 16.72 -21.04 -44.65
N SER A 58 16.81 -21.16 -45.97
CA SER A 58 17.07 -20.03 -46.85
C SER A 58 15.82 -19.17 -47.04
N GLY A 59 16.01 -17.85 -47.07
CA GLY A 59 14.98 -16.88 -47.41
C GLY A 59 14.61 -15.95 -46.25
N PRO A 60 13.91 -14.84 -46.55
CA PRO A 60 13.50 -13.90 -45.52
C PRO A 60 12.33 -14.47 -44.71
N CYS A 61 12.38 -14.27 -43.39
CA CYS A 61 11.25 -14.51 -42.50
C CYS A 61 11.23 -13.49 -41.35
N VAL A 62 10.10 -13.40 -40.67
CA VAL A 62 9.98 -12.65 -39.40
C VAL A 62 9.75 -13.65 -38.29
N LEU A 63 10.53 -13.58 -37.21
CA LEU A 63 10.38 -14.44 -36.04
C LEU A 63 10.24 -13.62 -34.76
N PHE A 64 9.12 -13.80 -34.07
CA PHE A 64 8.93 -13.38 -32.69
C PHE A 64 9.47 -14.44 -31.74
N ALA A 65 10.71 -14.29 -31.28
CA ALA A 65 11.36 -15.22 -30.38
C ALA A 65 11.24 -14.80 -28.90
N THR A 66 11.17 -15.78 -28.00
CA THR A 66 11.12 -15.58 -26.55
C THR A 66 12.32 -16.24 -25.86
N PRO A 67 12.79 -15.71 -24.71
CA PRO A 67 12.37 -14.46 -24.04
C PRO A 67 12.89 -13.18 -24.70
N GLY A 68 12.18 -12.07 -24.52
CA GLY A 68 12.40 -10.81 -25.26
C GLY A 68 13.72 -10.06 -24.96
N MET A 69 14.37 -10.34 -23.83
CA MET A 69 15.67 -9.73 -23.46
C MET A 69 16.88 -10.57 -23.90
N ILE A 70 16.65 -11.68 -24.63
CA ILE A 70 17.69 -12.62 -25.08
C ILE A 70 18.50 -13.13 -23.86
N SER A 71 17.83 -13.45 -22.76
CA SER A 71 18.51 -13.93 -21.55
C SER A 71 18.88 -15.42 -21.60
N GLY A 72 18.33 -16.18 -22.55
CA GLY A 72 18.51 -17.62 -22.67
C GLY A 72 17.47 -18.22 -23.62
N GLY A 73 17.34 -19.55 -23.62
CA GLY A 73 16.29 -20.25 -24.35
C GLY A 73 16.32 -20.04 -25.87
N PHE A 74 15.13 -20.03 -26.48
CA PHE A 74 14.98 -20.05 -27.93
C PHE A 74 15.43 -18.75 -28.62
N SER A 75 15.18 -17.58 -28.01
CA SER A 75 15.67 -16.32 -28.56
C SER A 75 17.19 -16.25 -28.59
N LEU A 76 17.87 -16.78 -27.57
CA LEU A 76 19.34 -16.87 -27.58
C LEU A 76 19.84 -17.88 -28.62
N GLU A 77 19.19 -19.06 -28.74
CA GLU A 77 19.53 -20.07 -29.75
C GLU A 77 19.51 -19.49 -31.17
N VAL A 78 18.43 -18.80 -31.53
CA VAL A 78 18.31 -18.14 -32.83
C VAL A 78 19.30 -17.00 -32.97
N PHE A 79 19.47 -16.18 -31.92
CA PHE A 79 20.40 -15.05 -31.95
C PHE A 79 21.84 -15.49 -32.22
N LYS A 80 22.32 -16.60 -31.63
CA LYS A 80 23.67 -17.14 -31.91
C LYS A 80 23.89 -17.41 -33.40
N GLN A 81 22.87 -17.93 -34.09
CA GLN A 81 22.97 -18.29 -35.51
C GLN A 81 22.77 -17.09 -36.43
N TRP A 82 21.90 -16.16 -36.06
CA TRP A 82 21.47 -15.06 -36.93
C TRP A 82 22.24 -13.76 -36.72
N ALA A 83 22.84 -13.55 -35.55
CA ALA A 83 23.62 -12.34 -35.25
C ALA A 83 24.84 -12.12 -36.15
N PRO A 84 25.55 -13.16 -36.63
CA PRO A 84 26.70 -12.96 -37.53
C PRO A 84 26.33 -12.48 -38.95
N SER A 85 25.06 -12.40 -39.33
CA SER A 85 24.68 -11.95 -40.68
C SER A 85 24.29 -10.47 -40.68
N GLU A 86 24.98 -9.65 -41.48
CA GLU A 86 24.68 -8.22 -41.67
C GLU A 86 23.33 -7.96 -42.35
N LYS A 87 22.78 -8.98 -43.02
CA LYS A 87 21.46 -8.92 -43.66
C LYS A 87 20.31 -9.03 -42.66
N ASN A 88 20.60 -9.44 -41.43
CA ASN A 88 19.60 -9.67 -40.41
C ASN A 88 19.37 -8.41 -39.58
N LEU A 89 18.16 -8.29 -39.06
CA LEU A 89 17.73 -7.24 -38.14
C LEU A 89 17.21 -7.90 -36.86
N VAL A 90 17.77 -7.51 -35.72
CA VAL A 90 17.27 -7.89 -34.40
C VAL A 90 16.60 -6.68 -33.77
N THR A 91 15.30 -6.82 -33.55
CA THR A 91 14.49 -5.77 -32.93
C THR A 91 14.19 -6.12 -31.48
N LEU A 92 14.58 -5.24 -30.56
CA LEU A 92 14.33 -5.39 -29.12
C LEU A 92 13.06 -4.61 -28.71
N PRO A 93 12.21 -5.17 -27.83
CA PRO A 93 10.88 -4.63 -27.51
C PRO A 93 10.89 -3.40 -26.59
N GLY A 94 12.07 -2.95 -26.14
CA GLY A 94 12.21 -1.73 -25.33
C GLY A 94 13.25 -1.91 -24.24
N TYR A 95 12.83 -1.74 -22.99
CA TYR A 95 13.72 -1.86 -21.83
C TYR A 95 14.28 -3.28 -21.67
N CYS A 96 15.59 -3.38 -21.53
CA CYS A 96 16.28 -4.61 -21.16
C CYS A 96 17.00 -4.42 -19.83
N VAL A 97 16.77 -5.36 -18.90
CA VAL A 97 17.39 -5.36 -17.57
C VAL A 97 18.91 -5.49 -17.68
N ALA A 98 19.64 -4.74 -16.86
CA ALA A 98 21.09 -4.82 -16.78
C ALA A 98 21.57 -6.27 -16.59
N GLY A 99 22.64 -6.64 -17.29
CA GLY A 99 23.19 -8.01 -17.30
C GLY A 99 22.62 -8.92 -18.39
N THR A 100 21.49 -8.57 -19.02
CA THR A 100 20.97 -9.33 -20.17
C THR A 100 21.74 -9.02 -21.46
N ILE A 101 21.68 -9.94 -22.43
CA ILE A 101 22.27 -9.73 -23.77
C ILE A 101 21.58 -8.57 -24.48
N GLY A 102 20.24 -8.47 -24.37
CA GLY A 102 19.48 -7.33 -24.91
C GLY A 102 20.00 -5.99 -24.39
N HIS A 103 20.32 -5.89 -23.09
CA HIS A 103 20.90 -4.67 -22.52
C HIS A 103 22.29 -4.38 -23.07
N LYS A 104 23.17 -5.39 -23.19
CA LYS A 104 24.50 -5.23 -23.78
C LYS A 104 24.43 -4.73 -25.24
N LEU A 105 23.48 -5.26 -26.01
CA LEU A 105 23.23 -4.86 -27.40
C LEU A 105 22.82 -3.39 -27.52
N MET A 106 22.01 -2.90 -26.58
CA MET A 106 21.53 -1.52 -26.57
C MET A 106 22.60 -0.51 -26.13
N SER A 107 23.38 -0.85 -25.12
CA SER A 107 24.26 0.12 -24.43
C SER A 107 25.55 0.47 -25.20
N GLY A 108 25.93 -0.27 -26.25
CA GLY A 108 27.22 -0.05 -26.91
C GLY A 108 27.42 -0.54 -28.33
N LYS A 109 26.37 -1.02 -29.03
CA LYS A 109 26.47 -1.64 -30.37
C LYS A 109 27.68 -2.59 -30.48
N PRO A 110 27.79 -3.59 -29.58
CA PRO A 110 28.98 -4.44 -29.53
C PRO A 110 29.10 -5.23 -30.84
N THR A 111 30.32 -5.33 -31.35
CA THR A 111 30.65 -6.24 -32.46
C THR A 111 30.77 -7.68 -32.00
N ARG A 112 31.00 -7.92 -30.70
CA ARG A 112 31.08 -9.25 -30.10
C ARG A 112 30.44 -9.32 -28.72
N ILE A 113 29.84 -10.46 -28.40
CA ILE A 113 29.26 -10.74 -27.09
C ILE A 113 29.82 -12.05 -26.56
N ASP A 114 30.49 -11.97 -25.41
CA ASP A 114 30.90 -13.14 -24.64
C ASP A 114 29.70 -13.68 -23.85
N LEU A 115 29.36 -14.94 -24.13
CA LEU A 115 28.37 -15.69 -23.36
C LEU A 115 29.03 -16.38 -22.18
N ASP A 116 30.06 -17.15 -22.49
CA ASP A 116 30.84 -17.99 -21.58
C ASP A 116 32.32 -17.90 -21.98
N LYS A 117 33.22 -18.44 -21.16
CA LYS A 117 34.68 -18.39 -21.42
C LYS A 117 35.07 -18.91 -22.81
N ASP A 118 34.32 -19.88 -23.33
CA ASP A 118 34.62 -20.55 -24.60
C ASP A 118 33.65 -20.17 -25.73
N THR A 119 32.62 -19.35 -25.46
CA THR A 119 31.59 -19.04 -26.46
C THR A 119 31.45 -17.54 -26.67
N GLN A 120 31.86 -17.09 -27.85
CA GLN A 120 31.68 -15.71 -28.33
C GLN A 120 30.71 -15.68 -29.51
N ILE A 121 29.83 -14.68 -29.52
CA ILE A 121 28.94 -14.40 -30.66
C ILE A 121 29.47 -13.18 -31.39
N ASP A 122 29.68 -13.29 -32.69
CA ASP A 122 29.92 -12.14 -33.56
C ASP A 122 28.59 -11.47 -33.91
N VAL A 123 28.48 -10.18 -33.63
CA VAL A 123 27.26 -9.40 -33.82
C VAL A 123 27.50 -8.44 -34.97
N ARG A 124 27.06 -8.86 -36.16
CA ARG A 124 27.11 -8.07 -37.39
C ARG A 124 25.73 -7.65 -37.89
N CYS A 125 24.67 -8.27 -37.38
CA CYS A 125 23.30 -7.89 -37.67
C CYS A 125 22.99 -6.47 -37.18
N GLN A 126 22.00 -5.85 -37.82
CA GLN A 126 21.49 -4.56 -37.37
C GLN A 126 20.71 -4.74 -36.07
N ILE A 127 20.97 -3.89 -35.08
CA ILE A 127 20.22 -3.86 -33.82
C ILE A 127 19.32 -2.64 -33.82
N HIS A 128 18.02 -2.87 -33.64
CA HIS A 128 17.05 -1.80 -33.51
C HIS A 128 16.26 -1.94 -32.21
N GLN A 129 16.00 -0.82 -31.55
CA GLN A 129 15.22 -0.79 -30.33
C GLN A 129 13.89 -0.09 -30.62
N LEU A 130 12.79 -0.77 -30.32
CA LEU A 130 11.46 -0.17 -30.32
C LEU A 130 11.04 0.11 -28.89
N SER A 131 10.53 1.30 -28.60
CA SER A 131 9.97 1.64 -27.29
C SER A 131 8.53 1.11 -27.15
N PHE A 132 8.36 -0.20 -27.22
CA PHE A 132 7.07 -0.89 -27.10
C PHE A 132 6.86 -1.42 -25.66
N SER A 133 7.01 -0.53 -24.69
CA SER A 133 6.80 -0.87 -23.28
C SER A 133 5.38 -0.48 -22.86
N PRO A 134 4.61 -1.37 -22.21
CA PRO A 134 3.29 -1.04 -21.67
C PRO A 134 3.39 -0.24 -20.36
N HIS A 135 4.36 0.66 -20.26
CA HIS A 135 4.55 1.55 -19.12
C HIS A 135 4.08 2.95 -19.49
N THR A 136 3.46 3.62 -18.52
CA THR A 136 3.10 5.03 -18.64
C THR A 136 4.36 5.89 -18.68
N ASP A 137 4.34 6.93 -19.50
CA ASP A 137 5.41 7.91 -19.54
C ASP A 137 5.34 8.86 -18.33
N ALA A 138 6.35 9.73 -18.20
CA ALA A 138 6.39 10.70 -17.10
C ALA A 138 5.16 11.63 -17.11
N LYS A 139 4.64 11.98 -18.28
CA LYS A 139 3.46 12.83 -18.40
C LYS A 139 2.21 12.13 -17.85
N GLY A 140 1.92 10.92 -18.30
CA GLY A 140 0.74 10.19 -17.81
C GLY A 140 0.79 9.87 -16.31
N ILE A 141 2.01 9.70 -15.74
CA ILE A 141 2.15 9.57 -14.28
C ILE A 141 1.80 10.90 -13.59
N MET A 142 2.31 12.04 -14.09
CA MET A 142 2.00 13.35 -13.53
C MET A 142 0.50 13.66 -13.63
N ASP A 143 -0.12 13.42 -14.79
CA ASP A 143 -1.55 13.62 -15.02
C ASP A 143 -2.39 12.77 -14.03
N LEU A 144 -1.97 11.54 -13.74
CA LEU A 144 -2.64 10.67 -12.76
C LEU A 144 -2.50 11.18 -11.33
N VAL A 145 -1.30 11.65 -10.94
CA VAL A 145 -1.07 12.20 -9.59
C VAL A 145 -1.86 13.48 -9.40
N GLU A 146 -1.91 14.35 -10.40
CA GLU A 146 -2.71 15.58 -10.39
C GLU A 146 -4.20 15.24 -10.24
N PHE A 147 -4.71 14.32 -11.05
CA PHE A 147 -6.12 13.89 -11.01
C PHE A 147 -6.53 13.31 -9.65
N LEU A 148 -5.69 12.48 -9.04
CA LEU A 148 -5.99 11.86 -7.75
C LEU A 148 -5.74 12.80 -6.56
N SER A 149 -4.85 13.79 -6.72
CA SER A 149 -4.43 14.72 -5.65
C SER A 149 -4.12 14.02 -4.31
N PRO A 150 -3.26 12.99 -4.29
CA PRO A 150 -2.96 12.25 -3.06
C PRO A 150 -2.18 13.12 -2.06
N LYS A 151 -2.31 12.82 -0.76
CA LYS A 151 -1.51 13.50 0.29
C LYS A 151 -0.03 13.14 0.23
N HIS A 152 0.26 11.90 -0.17
CA HIS A 152 1.60 11.34 -0.24
C HIS A 152 1.73 10.42 -1.45
N VAL A 153 2.88 10.44 -2.13
CA VAL A 153 3.23 9.57 -3.26
C VAL A 153 4.48 8.76 -2.90
N ILE A 154 4.51 7.48 -3.25
CA ILE A 154 5.70 6.63 -3.08
C ILE A 154 6.04 6.01 -4.44
N LEU A 155 7.22 6.33 -4.96
CA LEU A 155 7.76 5.77 -6.19
C LEU A 155 8.47 4.46 -5.88
N VAL A 156 8.12 3.43 -6.65
CA VAL A 156 8.70 2.08 -6.55
C VAL A 156 8.92 1.53 -7.97
N HIS A 157 9.66 0.43 -8.10
CA HIS A 157 9.87 -0.26 -9.39
C HIS A 157 10.44 0.61 -10.53
N GLY A 158 11.34 1.56 -10.20
CA GLY A 158 12.03 2.39 -11.17
C GLY A 158 13.54 2.45 -10.95
N GLU A 159 14.26 2.95 -11.95
CA GLU A 159 15.69 3.25 -11.80
C GLU A 159 15.88 4.46 -10.89
N LYS A 160 16.74 4.33 -9.88
CA LYS A 160 17.01 5.37 -8.88
C LYS A 160 17.17 6.79 -9.45
N PRO A 161 18.02 7.06 -10.47
CA PRO A 161 18.15 8.41 -11.01
C PRO A 161 16.86 8.93 -11.66
N LYS A 162 16.09 8.07 -12.35
CA LYS A 162 14.83 8.46 -12.99
C LYS A 162 13.73 8.70 -11.96
N MET A 163 13.68 7.90 -10.90
CA MET A 163 12.76 8.10 -9.78
C MET A 163 13.07 9.41 -9.04
N ALA A 164 14.34 9.72 -8.79
CA ALA A 164 14.73 10.98 -8.16
C ALA A 164 14.28 12.20 -8.99
N THR A 165 14.45 12.16 -10.32
CA THR A 165 13.95 13.20 -11.23
C THR A 165 12.43 13.33 -11.17
N LEU A 166 11.69 12.21 -11.22
CA LEU A 166 10.23 12.23 -11.17
C LEU A 166 9.71 12.73 -9.81
N LYS A 167 10.34 12.32 -8.71
CA LYS A 167 10.05 12.81 -7.36
C LYS A 167 10.21 14.32 -7.28
N GLY A 168 11.35 14.85 -7.75
CA GLY A 168 11.60 16.28 -7.79
C GLY A 168 10.50 17.03 -8.55
N ARG A 169 10.06 16.48 -9.69
CA ARG A 169 8.99 17.04 -10.50
C ARG A 169 7.63 17.06 -9.80
N ILE A 170 7.26 15.95 -9.14
CA ILE A 170 6.01 15.85 -8.36
C ILE A 170 6.01 16.88 -7.22
N GLN A 171 7.13 17.02 -6.52
CA GLN A 171 7.26 17.96 -5.40
C GLN A 171 7.23 19.42 -5.88
N SER A 172 7.91 19.74 -6.98
CA SER A 172 8.00 21.12 -7.48
C SER A 172 6.71 21.58 -8.19
N GLU A 173 6.08 20.72 -8.99
CA GLU A 173 4.92 21.11 -9.80
C GLU A 173 3.60 20.96 -9.04
N LEU A 174 3.45 19.92 -8.20
CA LEU A 174 2.18 19.62 -7.52
C LEU A 174 2.22 19.94 -6.01
N GLY A 175 3.38 20.22 -5.42
CA GLY A 175 3.51 20.47 -3.98
C GLY A 175 3.20 19.24 -3.10
N ILE A 176 3.14 18.05 -3.70
CA ILE A 176 2.79 16.80 -3.00
C ILE A 176 4.06 16.14 -2.45
N GLN A 177 3.99 15.65 -1.21
CA GLN A 177 5.09 14.91 -0.60
C GLN A 177 5.30 13.58 -1.32
N CYS A 178 6.50 13.39 -1.88
CA CYS A 178 6.86 12.23 -2.68
C CYS A 178 8.11 11.53 -2.12
N TYR A 179 8.11 10.21 -2.09
CA TYR A 179 9.17 9.37 -1.56
C TYR A 179 9.66 8.38 -2.63
N ASP A 180 10.93 7.99 -2.59
CA ASP A 180 11.57 7.02 -3.49
C ASP A 180 12.50 6.09 -2.68
N PRO A 181 11.93 5.31 -1.74
CA PRO A 181 12.72 4.54 -0.76
C PRO A 181 13.61 3.50 -1.44
N ALA A 182 14.79 3.29 -0.87
CA ALA A 182 15.65 2.17 -1.23
C ALA A 182 15.06 0.82 -0.76
N ASN A 183 15.56 -0.28 -1.31
CA ASN A 183 15.18 -1.62 -0.84
C ASN A 183 15.48 -1.74 0.66
N ASN A 184 14.51 -2.27 1.42
CA ASN A 184 14.53 -2.39 2.88
C ASN A 184 14.46 -1.07 3.67
N GLU A 185 14.18 0.06 3.01
CA GLU A 185 13.92 1.32 3.69
C GLU A 185 12.46 1.38 4.16
N THR A 186 12.25 1.87 5.38
CA THR A 186 10.90 2.04 5.95
C THR A 186 10.48 3.50 5.84
N VAL A 187 9.35 3.75 5.18
CA VAL A 187 8.73 5.07 5.10
C VAL A 187 7.64 5.19 6.16
N VAL A 188 7.73 6.20 7.02
CA VAL A 188 6.72 6.49 8.05
C VAL A 188 5.88 7.68 7.60
N ILE A 189 4.58 7.43 7.40
CA ILE A 189 3.63 8.48 7.03
C ILE A 189 2.71 8.74 8.22
N PRO A 190 2.75 9.94 8.83
CA PRO A 190 1.85 10.27 9.92
C PRO A 190 0.42 10.32 9.39
N THR A 191 -0.50 9.64 10.08
CA THR A 191 -1.91 9.63 9.74
C THR A 191 -2.76 10.10 10.90
N THR A 192 -3.72 10.98 10.62
CA THR A 192 -4.72 11.40 11.61
C THR A 192 -5.81 10.34 11.66
N GLN A 193 -5.86 9.58 12.76
CA GLN A 193 -6.97 8.66 13.01
C GLN A 193 -8.11 9.42 13.67
N ASN A 194 -9.14 9.73 12.89
CA ASN A 194 -10.40 10.23 13.44
C ASN A 194 -11.23 9.03 13.91
N VAL A 195 -11.28 8.81 15.22
CA VAL A 195 -12.18 7.81 15.81
C VAL A 195 -13.55 8.45 15.95
N LYS A 196 -14.54 7.93 15.21
CA LYS A 196 -15.94 8.31 15.43
C LYS A 196 -16.42 7.68 16.73
N ILE A 197 -16.68 8.53 17.72
CA ILE A 197 -17.18 8.12 19.02
C ILE A 197 -18.68 8.41 19.06
N ASN A 198 -19.48 7.39 19.34
CA ASN A 198 -20.92 7.56 19.50
C ASN A 198 -21.26 7.80 20.97
N ALA A 199 -21.96 8.88 21.27
CA ALA A 199 -22.49 9.12 22.61
C ALA A 199 -23.85 8.42 22.78
N THR A 200 -24.08 7.82 23.94
CA THR A 200 -25.42 7.29 24.28
C THR A 200 -26.38 8.43 24.61
N LYS A 201 -27.68 8.18 24.44
CA LYS A 201 -28.71 9.19 24.73
C LYS A 201 -28.70 9.60 26.21
N MET A 202 -28.36 8.68 27.11
CA MET A 202 -28.24 8.95 28.54
C MET A 202 -27.07 9.87 28.83
N PHE A 203 -25.90 9.63 28.22
CA PHE A 203 -24.75 10.54 28.31
C PHE A 203 -25.06 11.94 27.76
N MET A 204 -25.73 12.02 26.61
CA MET A 204 -26.13 13.33 26.07
C MET A 204 -27.09 14.08 27.02
N ARG A 205 -27.97 13.35 27.72
CA ARG A 205 -28.88 13.92 28.72
C ARG A 205 -28.16 14.34 30.01
N SER A 206 -27.22 13.55 30.52
CA SER A 206 -26.47 13.89 31.74
C SER A 206 -25.65 15.17 31.56
N CYS A 207 -25.02 15.35 30.39
CA CYS A 207 -24.33 16.59 30.03
C CYS A 207 -25.28 17.80 29.91
N SER A 208 -26.57 17.57 29.67
CA SER A 208 -27.60 18.62 29.59
C SER A 208 -28.20 18.98 30.96
N HIS A 209 -28.15 18.07 31.94
CA HIS A 209 -28.77 18.21 33.26
C HIS A 209 -27.80 18.56 34.40
N ALA A 210 -26.49 18.68 34.14
CA ALA A 210 -25.54 19.21 35.10
C ALA A 210 -25.76 20.71 35.32
N ASP A 211 -26.76 21.02 36.14
CA ASP A 211 -26.89 22.22 36.95
C ASP A 211 -27.32 21.74 38.34
N LEU A 212 -26.69 22.33 39.37
CA LEU A 212 -27.02 22.17 40.81
C LEU A 212 -26.39 20.97 41.55
N HIS A 213 -25.09 21.04 41.89
CA HIS A 213 -24.56 20.67 43.23
C HIS A 213 -23.03 20.81 43.26
N SER A 214 -22.50 22.01 43.49
CA SER A 214 -21.11 22.18 43.99
C SER A 214 -20.78 23.61 44.47
N VAL A 215 -21.59 24.22 45.35
CA VAL A 215 -21.04 25.25 46.26
C VAL A 215 -21.78 25.18 47.61
N THR A 216 -21.25 24.39 48.54
CA THR A 216 -21.43 24.61 49.99
C THR A 216 -20.36 23.83 50.74
N LYS A 217 -19.13 24.35 50.72
CA LYS A 217 -18.22 24.25 51.86
C LYS A 217 -17.63 25.63 52.09
N SER A 218 -18.19 26.30 53.08
CA SER A 218 -17.70 27.53 53.68
C SER A 218 -16.34 27.30 54.34
N ALA A 219 -15.40 28.21 54.10
CA ALA A 219 -14.26 28.49 54.96
C ALA A 219 -14.12 30.03 55.08
N PRO A 220 -13.71 30.56 56.25
CA PRO A 220 -14.06 31.91 56.68
C PRO A 220 -13.19 33.02 56.08
N CYS A 221 -13.77 34.21 56.08
CA CYS A 221 -13.26 35.49 55.62
C CYS A 221 -11.87 35.86 56.15
N LEU A 222 -11.07 36.50 55.28
CA LEU A 222 -10.12 37.54 55.68
C LEU A 222 -10.35 38.75 54.75
N SER A 223 -10.58 39.90 55.38
CA SER A 223 -10.73 41.21 54.77
C SER A 223 -9.41 41.70 54.17
N ASP A 224 -9.47 42.41 53.04
CA ASP A 224 -9.05 43.81 53.01
C ASP A 224 -9.44 44.55 51.70
N SER A 225 -10.13 45.67 51.93
CA SER A 225 -10.22 46.95 51.20
C SER A 225 -9.99 47.08 49.68
N SER A 226 -11.08 47.51 49.01
CA SER A 226 -11.21 48.62 48.04
C SER A 226 -10.29 48.72 46.82
N PHE A 227 -10.86 48.68 45.61
CA PHE A 227 -10.99 49.82 44.68
C PHE A 227 -11.84 49.39 43.47
N GLY A 228 -12.76 50.26 43.02
CA GLY A 228 -13.72 49.95 41.97
C GLY A 228 -13.14 49.99 40.55
N ASP A 229 -13.70 49.17 39.67
CA ASP A 229 -13.74 49.48 38.24
C ASP A 229 -14.96 48.81 37.57
N ASN A 230 -15.62 49.56 36.70
CA ASN A 230 -16.74 49.15 35.88
C ASN A 230 -16.23 48.30 34.71
N GLY A 231 -16.25 46.97 34.87
CA GLY A 231 -15.90 46.02 33.82
C GLY A 231 -17.07 45.10 33.49
N ALA A 232 -17.26 44.82 32.20
CA ALA A 232 -18.29 43.99 31.56
C ALA A 232 -18.76 42.75 32.38
N PRO A 233 -20.01 42.27 32.18
CA PRO A 233 -20.45 41.05 32.84
C PRO A 233 -19.48 39.91 32.49
N ASN A 234 -18.80 39.38 33.51
CA ASN A 234 -17.96 38.20 33.41
C ASN A 234 -18.76 37.09 32.74
N LEU A 235 -18.53 36.89 31.44
CA LEU A 235 -19.05 35.75 30.71
C LEU A 235 -18.25 34.54 31.17
N VAL A 236 -18.62 33.99 32.33
CA VAL A 236 -18.12 32.70 32.80
C VAL A 236 -18.54 31.69 31.73
N ARG A 237 -17.62 31.35 30.82
CA ARG A 237 -17.71 30.12 30.05
C ARG A 237 -17.57 28.98 31.05
N ASN A 238 -18.68 28.61 31.67
CA ASN A 238 -18.78 27.31 32.30
C ASN A 238 -18.69 26.28 31.17
N GLU A 239 -17.47 25.85 30.85
CA GLU A 239 -17.26 24.63 30.09
C GLU A 239 -17.91 23.51 30.91
N LYS A 240 -19.12 23.09 30.51
CA LYS A 240 -19.81 21.97 31.14
C LYS A 240 -18.98 20.72 30.85
N ILE A 241 -18.23 20.26 31.85
CA ILE A 241 -17.44 19.03 31.77
C ILE A 241 -18.41 17.86 31.91
N GLY A 242 -18.55 17.07 30.84
CA GLY A 242 -19.28 15.81 30.86
C GLY A 242 -18.32 14.66 31.17
N GLU A 243 -18.49 14.00 32.30
CA GLU A 243 -17.72 12.80 32.67
C GLU A 243 -18.47 11.53 32.22
N GLY A 244 -17.73 10.60 31.60
CA GLY A 244 -18.28 9.35 31.10
C GLY A 244 -17.19 8.34 30.74
N ILE A 245 -17.59 7.09 30.50
CA ILE A 245 -16.67 5.99 30.24
C ILE A 245 -16.59 5.74 28.73
N LEU A 246 -15.37 5.76 28.18
CA LEU A 246 -15.12 5.38 26.79
C LEU A 246 -15.00 3.85 26.67
N VAL A 247 -15.97 3.23 26.01
CA VAL A 247 -15.98 1.80 25.73
C VAL A 247 -15.55 1.57 24.28
N MET A 248 -14.48 0.80 24.08
CA MET A 248 -14.01 0.40 22.76
C MET A 248 -14.42 -1.05 22.48
N GLY A 249 -15.35 -1.24 21.54
CA GLY A 249 -15.77 -2.56 21.11
C GLY A 249 -14.71 -3.23 20.22
N LYS A 250 -14.74 -4.58 20.16
CA LYS A 250 -13.83 -5.39 19.31
C LYS A 250 -13.87 -4.98 17.82
N ASN A 251 -14.96 -4.38 17.37
CA ASN A 251 -15.14 -3.92 15.98
C ASN A 251 -14.60 -2.49 15.75
N LYS A 252 -13.73 -1.96 16.62
CA LYS A 252 -13.24 -0.57 16.60
C LYS A 252 -14.35 0.49 16.68
N THR A 253 -15.52 0.12 17.18
CA THR A 253 -16.62 1.04 17.46
C THR A 253 -16.42 1.60 18.86
N ALA A 254 -16.19 2.91 18.96
CA ALA A 254 -16.04 3.60 20.22
C ALA A 254 -17.38 4.21 20.65
N LYS A 255 -17.76 4.02 21.91
CA LYS A 255 -18.94 4.62 22.52
C LYS A 255 -18.60 5.30 23.84
N ILE A 256 -19.18 6.46 24.11
CA ILE A 256 -19.16 7.07 25.44
C ILE A 256 -20.48 6.76 26.12
N VAL A 257 -20.39 6.20 27.32
CA VAL A 257 -21.54 5.78 28.15
C VAL A 257 -21.45 6.42 29.53
N CYS A 258 -22.60 6.62 30.18
CA CYS A 258 -22.64 6.93 31.62
C CYS A 258 -22.23 5.70 32.45
N GLU A 259 -21.76 5.93 33.68
CA GLU A 259 -21.40 4.87 34.63
C GLU A 259 -22.56 3.86 34.82
N ASP A 260 -23.79 4.37 34.94
CA ASP A 260 -25.01 3.55 35.10
C ASP A 260 -25.31 2.64 33.90
N GLU A 261 -24.87 3.02 32.70
CA GLU A 261 -25.12 2.29 31.44
C GLU A 261 -23.96 1.33 31.10
N PHE A 262 -22.82 1.46 31.78
CA PHE A 262 -21.60 0.73 31.47
C PHE A 262 -21.79 -0.79 31.56
N LEU A 263 -22.37 -1.27 32.67
CA LEU A 263 -22.63 -2.70 32.90
C LEU A 263 -23.64 -3.28 31.89
N GLN A 264 -24.68 -2.51 31.55
CA GLN A 264 -25.67 -2.89 30.54
C GLN A 264 -25.03 -2.97 29.15
N THR A 265 -24.14 -2.03 28.82
CA THR A 265 -23.44 -2.00 27.53
C THR A 265 -22.49 -3.19 27.37
N LEU A 266 -21.82 -3.61 28.45
CA LEU A 266 -20.87 -4.73 28.42
C LEU A 266 -21.54 -6.10 28.59
N HIS A 267 -22.82 -6.17 28.96
CA HIS A 267 -23.54 -7.41 29.26
C HIS A 267 -22.87 -8.26 30.37
N VAL A 268 -22.27 -7.60 31.37
CA VAL A 268 -21.56 -8.26 32.48
C VAL A 268 -22.30 -8.00 33.79
N LYS A 269 -22.27 -8.98 34.70
CA LYS A 269 -22.81 -8.85 36.05
C LYS A 269 -21.86 -8.02 36.92
N GLU A 270 -22.42 -7.13 37.73
CA GLU A 270 -21.68 -6.38 38.74
C GLU A 270 -21.06 -7.35 39.77
N HIS A 271 -19.77 -7.20 40.05
CA HIS A 271 -19.12 -7.91 41.15
C HIS A 271 -18.92 -6.95 42.33
N LYS A 272 -19.69 -7.14 43.39
CA LYS A 272 -19.60 -6.30 44.59
C LYS A 272 -18.44 -6.74 45.46
N VAL A 273 -17.38 -5.94 45.49
CA VAL A 273 -16.24 -6.12 46.38
C VAL A 273 -16.46 -5.27 47.63
N GLN A 274 -16.48 -5.90 48.79
CA GLN A 274 -16.49 -5.20 50.08
C GLN A 274 -15.12 -5.32 50.72
N PHE A 275 -14.50 -4.18 51.01
CA PHE A 275 -13.25 -4.14 51.78
C PHE A 275 -13.60 -3.95 53.25
N GLN A 276 -13.23 -4.93 54.08
CA GLN A 276 -13.38 -4.81 55.52
C GLN A 276 -12.02 -4.48 56.14
N TYR A 277 -11.96 -3.38 56.87
CA TYR A 277 -10.79 -2.96 57.62
C TYR A 277 -11.07 -3.16 59.10
N SER A 278 -10.35 -4.09 59.74
CA SER A 278 -10.40 -4.27 61.18
C SER A 278 -9.29 -3.44 61.82
N HIS A 279 -9.67 -2.35 62.51
CA HIS A 279 -8.74 -1.57 63.31
C HIS A 279 -9.00 -1.85 64.80
N PRO A 280 -8.05 -2.42 65.55
CA PRO A 280 -8.24 -2.66 66.98
C PRO A 280 -8.29 -1.32 67.73
N VAL A 281 -9.38 -1.09 68.46
CA VAL A 281 -9.56 0.08 69.35
C VAL A 281 -9.35 -0.39 70.80
N ARG A 282 -8.39 0.20 71.51
CA ARG A 282 -8.22 -0.03 72.96
C ARG A 282 -9.18 0.87 73.74
N SER A 283 -10.16 0.26 74.41
CA SER A 283 -11.01 0.93 75.41
C SER A 283 -10.39 0.81 76.80
N SER A 284 -10.16 1.94 77.47
CA SER A 284 -9.70 2.00 78.86
C SER A 284 -10.82 2.43 79.78
N SER A 285 -11.70 1.50 80.15
CA SER A 285 -12.49 1.58 81.37
C SER A 285 -12.53 0.18 82.00
N GLY A 286 -11.74 0.02 83.07
CA GLY A 286 -11.56 -1.24 83.75
C GLY A 286 -12.76 -1.59 84.63
N LEU A 287 -13.06 -2.89 84.70
CA LEU A 287 -13.46 -3.62 85.91
C LEU A 287 -13.30 -5.11 85.59
N LEU A 288 -12.26 -5.71 86.17
CA LEU A 288 -12.03 -7.16 86.19
C LEU A 288 -13.12 -7.85 87.02
N PRO A 289 -13.41 -9.12 86.71
CA PRO A 289 -13.32 -10.12 87.76
C PRO A 289 -12.23 -11.15 87.46
N SER A 290 -11.68 -11.61 88.56
CA SER A 290 -10.56 -12.50 88.76
C SER A 290 -10.73 -13.91 88.18
N ASN A 291 -9.55 -14.45 87.80
CA ASN A 291 -9.11 -15.83 87.91
C ASN A 291 -9.70 -16.89 86.96
N GLY A 292 -8.76 -17.58 86.30
CA GLY A 292 -8.81 -19.04 86.23
C GLY A 292 -8.63 -19.62 84.85
N ASN A 293 -7.38 -19.98 84.55
CA ASN A 293 -6.96 -21.13 83.73
C ASN A 293 -7.32 -21.17 82.23
N SER A 294 -6.25 -21.02 81.44
CA SER A 294 -5.80 -21.87 80.31
C SER A 294 -6.59 -23.18 80.07
N PRO A 295 -6.69 -23.71 78.83
CA PRO A 295 -5.53 -23.88 77.95
C PRO A 295 -5.73 -23.73 76.42
N GLU A 296 -4.57 -23.61 75.76
CA GLU A 296 -4.14 -24.29 74.51
C GLU A 296 -5.02 -24.12 73.25
N THR A 297 -4.60 -23.23 72.34
CA THR A 297 -3.82 -23.53 71.12
C THR A 297 -4.47 -24.54 70.16
N CYS A 298 -4.96 -24.01 69.04
CA CYS A 298 -4.32 -24.15 67.72
C CYS A 298 -4.62 -22.90 66.90
#